data_AF-A0A4Q3WXB5-F1
#
_entry.id   AF-A0A4Q3WXB5-F1
#
_cell.length_a   1.000
_cell.length_b   1.000
_cell.length_c   1.000
_cell.angle_alpha   90.00
_cell.angle_beta   90.00
_cell.angle_gamma   90.00
#
_symmetry.space_group_name_H-M   'P 1'
#
loop_
_entity.id
_entity.type
_entity.pdbx_description
1 polymer ?
#
loop_
_entity_poly.entity_id
_entity_poly.type
_entity_poly.pdbx_seq_one_letter_code
_entity_poly.pdbx_strand_id
1 'polypeptide(L)'
;GHQEDAQLFFQRAGNYRNVFDANSGFMRGRKPDGSWRVPFNPKQLVWADYTEANAWHYNWTVMQDIPDLIHILGGDRGAVQKMDQMFAETSEVPNAQEDISGLVGQYSQGNEPDHHAPYIYNYAGVPSKTQARVRQLMADLYSDQPDGQCGNNDVGQMSAWYVFSALGFYPVNPAGGDMVIGSPLVDRATIQFDQAHYKGKSFTVIAENNSPKNIYIQSAKLNGKNLRRSWLTHAELVGGGELRLKMGAKPNLKWGRSFSDRPLTGMPTGFKYAALPEPSSNKRVVFSVPIRIAGAEPTTEFKFDPNITEGATGTANVTVDVSAPGSGPAALYQGERFGEDFSMSYPVPPAGTYKVVLHFAEIFDDKVGERIQNVQINGITVLTDFDIIAAAGGVKKAIVREFTGIKPDSKGNIVIRISAAKQSEDKNAKISGLEILPQ
;
A
#
# COMPACT_ATOMS: atom_id res chain seq x y z
N GLY A 1 -21.59 -22.96 -18.92
CA GLY A 1 -21.58 -24.23 -19.67
C GLY A 1 -20.38 -25.10 -19.33
N HIS A 2 -19.20 -24.52 -19.06
CA HIS A 2 -17.95 -25.24 -18.78
C HIS A 2 -17.71 -25.39 -17.27
N GLN A 3 -18.17 -26.49 -16.68
CA GLN A 3 -18.17 -26.66 -15.22
C GLN A 3 -16.76 -26.88 -14.65
N GLU A 4 -15.90 -27.61 -15.36
CA GLU A 4 -14.51 -27.87 -14.95
C GLU A 4 -13.70 -26.57 -14.93
N ASP A 5 -13.80 -25.77 -15.99
CA ASP A 5 -13.17 -24.44 -16.06
C ASP A 5 -13.68 -23.54 -14.93
N ALA A 6 -15.00 -23.50 -14.71
CA ALA A 6 -15.58 -22.71 -13.62
C ALA A 6 -15.00 -23.14 -12.26
N GLN A 7 -14.90 -24.44 -11.99
CA GLN A 7 -14.30 -24.95 -10.76
C GLN A 7 -12.84 -24.54 -10.61
N LEU A 8 -12.04 -24.68 -11.67
CA LEU A 8 -10.63 -24.26 -11.69
C LEU A 8 -10.49 -22.76 -11.41
N PHE A 9 -11.28 -21.91 -12.07
CA PHE A 9 -11.21 -20.47 -11.89
C PHE A 9 -11.74 -20.02 -10.54
N PHE A 10 -12.75 -20.67 -9.96
CA PHE A 10 -13.17 -20.37 -8.59
C PHE A 10 -12.11 -20.75 -7.56
N GLN A 11 -11.41 -21.89 -7.74
CA GLN A 11 -10.26 -22.20 -6.89
C GLN A 11 -9.19 -21.12 -6.97
N ARG A 12 -8.86 -20.64 -8.17
CA ARG A 12 -7.90 -19.54 -8.38
C ARG A 12 -8.38 -18.20 -7.83
N ALA A 13 -9.69 -17.92 -7.91
CA ALA A 13 -10.27 -16.68 -7.38
C ALA A 13 -10.11 -16.55 -5.86
N GLY A 14 -9.95 -17.67 -5.14
CA GLY A 14 -9.65 -17.71 -3.71
C GLY A 14 -8.17 -17.52 -3.34
N ASN A 15 -7.25 -17.39 -4.32
CA ASN A 15 -5.81 -17.35 -4.06
C ASN A 15 -5.32 -16.13 -3.28
N TYR A 16 -6.13 -15.05 -3.16
CA TYR A 16 -5.79 -13.89 -2.33
C TYR A 16 -5.48 -14.29 -0.88
N ARG A 17 -6.10 -15.37 -0.37
CA ARG A 17 -5.83 -15.89 0.97
C ARG A 17 -4.39 -16.37 1.16
N ASN A 18 -3.70 -16.79 0.10
CA ASN A 18 -2.33 -17.33 0.17
C ASN A 18 -1.28 -16.27 0.55
N VAL A 19 -1.64 -14.99 0.42
CA VAL A 19 -0.77 -13.83 0.69
C VAL A 19 -1.34 -12.92 1.78
N PHE A 20 -2.43 -13.31 2.44
CA PHE A 20 -2.95 -12.58 3.59
C PHE A 20 -2.23 -13.00 4.87
N ASP A 21 -1.45 -12.08 5.44
CA ASP A 21 -0.75 -12.28 6.71
C ASP A 21 -1.66 -11.88 7.87
N ALA A 22 -2.25 -12.86 8.55
CA ALA A 22 -3.19 -12.62 9.64
C ALA A 22 -2.60 -11.85 10.83
N ASN A 23 -1.28 -11.83 11.00
CA ASN A 23 -0.64 -11.09 12.08
C ASN A 23 -0.51 -9.59 11.75
N SER A 24 -0.21 -9.23 10.50
CA SER A 24 -0.18 -7.82 10.07
C SER A 24 -1.54 -7.29 9.60
N GLY A 25 -2.44 -8.20 9.21
CA GLY A 25 -3.75 -7.88 8.64
C GLY A 25 -3.64 -7.22 7.27
N PHE A 26 -2.64 -7.61 6.48
CA PHE A 26 -2.37 -7.10 5.13
C PHE A 26 -2.11 -8.23 4.14
N MET A 27 -2.39 -7.96 2.86
CA MET A 27 -1.78 -8.70 1.76
C MET A 27 -0.28 -8.40 1.73
N ARG A 28 0.57 -9.41 1.88
CA ARG A 28 2.02 -9.28 2.07
C ARG A 28 2.77 -10.26 1.17
N GLY A 29 3.92 -9.82 0.64
CA GLY A 29 4.80 -10.68 -0.15
C GLY A 29 5.18 -11.96 0.59
N ARG A 30 5.08 -13.09 -0.11
CA ARG A 30 5.41 -14.41 0.40
C ARG A 30 6.39 -15.10 -0.56
N LYS A 31 7.51 -15.58 -0.01
CA LYS A 31 8.59 -16.21 -0.78
C LYS A 31 8.22 -17.63 -1.19
N PRO A 32 8.92 -18.23 -2.18
CA PRO A 32 8.68 -19.61 -2.60
C PRO A 32 8.85 -20.65 -1.48
N ASP A 33 9.68 -20.36 -0.47
CA ASP A 33 9.86 -21.21 0.71
C ASP A 33 8.71 -21.10 1.74
N GLY A 34 7.70 -20.27 1.45
CA GLY A 34 6.54 -20.02 2.28
C GLY A 34 6.72 -18.96 3.36
N SER A 35 7.93 -18.42 3.54
CA SER A 35 8.22 -17.34 4.50
C SER A 35 7.70 -15.99 4.01
N TRP A 36 7.36 -15.10 4.94
CA TRP A 36 6.93 -13.74 4.64
C TRP A 36 8.13 -12.84 4.30
N ARG A 37 7.95 -11.91 3.35
CA ARG A 37 8.96 -10.87 3.10
C ARG A 37 9.12 -10.01 4.35
N VAL A 38 10.36 -9.86 4.79
CA VAL A 38 10.78 -8.99 5.90
C VAL A 38 11.88 -8.05 5.39
N PRO A 39 12.04 -6.86 5.99
CA PRO A 39 11.15 -6.19 6.95
C PRO A 39 9.77 -5.92 6.32
N PHE A 40 8.76 -5.57 7.12
CA PHE A 40 7.46 -5.17 6.60
C PHE A 40 7.05 -3.81 7.14
N ASN A 41 6.90 -2.87 6.21
CA ASN A 41 6.33 -1.56 6.44
C ASN A 41 5.14 -1.41 5.47
N PRO A 42 3.89 -1.31 5.95
CA PRO A 42 2.72 -1.28 5.08
C PRO A 42 2.64 -0.01 4.22
N LYS A 43 3.42 1.04 4.53
CA LYS A 43 3.49 2.30 3.76
C LYS A 43 4.56 2.27 2.67
N GLN A 44 5.50 1.33 2.73
CA GLN A 44 6.63 1.26 1.82
C GLN A 44 6.22 0.67 0.46
N LEU A 45 6.77 1.25 -0.61
CA LEU A 45 6.68 0.65 -1.94
C LEU A 45 7.67 -0.49 -2.04
N VAL A 46 7.16 -1.69 -2.33
CA VAL A 46 7.94 -2.90 -2.55
C VAL A 46 7.58 -3.44 -3.91
N TRP A 47 8.37 -3.07 -4.92
CA TRP A 47 8.13 -3.38 -6.34
C TRP A 47 7.94 -4.86 -6.65
N ALA A 48 8.58 -5.74 -5.87
CA ALA A 48 8.44 -7.18 -6.03
C ALA A 48 7.09 -7.73 -5.52
N ASP A 49 6.34 -6.94 -4.75
CA ASP A 49 5.10 -7.35 -4.09
C ASP A 49 3.88 -6.56 -4.61
N TYR A 50 4.05 -5.28 -4.94
CA TYR A 50 2.99 -4.37 -5.37
C TYR A 50 3.45 -3.55 -6.58
N THR A 51 2.53 -3.31 -7.52
CA THR A 51 2.74 -2.35 -8.62
C THR A 51 2.14 -1.02 -8.21
N GLU A 52 2.94 0.06 -8.32
CA GLU A 52 2.51 1.46 -8.10
C GLU A 52 1.81 1.73 -6.75
N ALA A 53 2.05 0.90 -5.74
CA ALA A 53 1.28 0.93 -4.51
C ALA A 53 2.04 0.34 -3.32
N ASN A 54 1.45 0.46 -2.14
CA ASN A 54 1.90 -0.21 -0.94
C ASN A 54 0.82 -1.19 -0.44
N ALA A 55 1.06 -1.78 0.73
CA ALA A 55 0.16 -2.77 1.33
C ALA A 55 -1.21 -2.18 1.69
N TRP A 56 -1.33 -0.88 1.95
CA TRP A 56 -2.61 -0.24 2.23
C TRP A 56 -3.54 -0.28 1.03
N HIS A 57 -3.05 0.05 -0.16
CA HIS A 57 -3.88 0.12 -1.34
C HIS A 57 -4.33 -1.29 -1.78
N TYR A 58 -3.39 -2.23 -1.87
CA TYR A 58 -3.67 -3.60 -2.29
C TYR A 58 -4.44 -4.45 -1.27
N ASN A 59 -4.60 -4.00 -0.02
CA ASN A 59 -5.36 -4.77 0.97
C ASN A 59 -6.83 -4.97 0.58
N TRP A 60 -7.35 -4.09 -0.27
CA TRP A 60 -8.74 -4.02 -0.65
C TRP A 60 -9.02 -4.72 -1.98
N THR A 61 -8.00 -5.21 -2.68
CA THR A 61 -8.11 -5.75 -4.04
C THR A 61 -8.63 -7.20 -4.07
N VAL A 62 -9.78 -7.44 -3.43
CA VAL A 62 -10.54 -8.71 -3.43
C VAL A 62 -11.99 -8.46 -3.88
N MET A 63 -12.19 -7.70 -4.94
CA MET A 63 -13.50 -7.21 -5.41
C MET A 63 -14.48 -8.35 -5.69
N GLN A 64 -13.98 -9.51 -6.12
CA GLN A 64 -14.78 -10.70 -6.37
C GLN A 64 -15.37 -11.33 -5.10
N ASP A 65 -14.79 -11.08 -3.92
CA ASP A 65 -15.14 -11.77 -2.68
C ASP A 65 -14.92 -10.91 -1.41
N ILE A 66 -15.38 -9.66 -1.47
CA ILE A 66 -15.31 -8.73 -0.33
C ILE A 66 -15.92 -9.30 0.96
N PRO A 67 -17.02 -10.08 0.94
CA PRO A 67 -17.53 -10.71 2.15
C PRO A 67 -16.52 -11.59 2.89
N ASP A 68 -15.70 -12.38 2.18
CA ASP A 68 -14.65 -13.17 2.83
C ASP A 68 -13.46 -12.30 3.26
N LEU A 69 -13.09 -11.28 2.48
CA LEU A 69 -12.10 -10.28 2.91
C LEU A 69 -12.49 -9.66 4.27
N ILE A 70 -13.76 -9.28 4.44
CA ILE A 70 -14.30 -8.79 5.71
C ILE A 70 -14.16 -9.85 6.80
N HIS A 71 -14.47 -11.11 6.50
CA HIS A 71 -14.34 -12.21 7.45
C HIS A 71 -12.90 -12.35 7.96
N ILE A 72 -11.91 -12.42 7.07
CA ILE A 72 -10.48 -12.60 7.44
C ILE A 72 -9.87 -11.36 8.11
N LEU A 73 -10.45 -10.18 7.90
CA LEU A 73 -10.08 -8.94 8.62
C LEU A 73 -10.71 -8.84 10.03
N GLY A 74 -11.40 -9.88 10.51
CA GLY A 74 -12.04 -9.88 11.83
C GLY A 74 -13.52 -9.48 11.81
N GLY A 75 -14.20 -9.73 10.70
CA GLY A 75 -15.61 -9.41 10.47
C GLY A 75 -15.86 -7.91 10.28
N ASP A 76 -17.14 -7.51 10.28
CA ASP A 76 -17.58 -6.13 10.04
C ASP A 76 -16.78 -5.11 10.85
N ARG A 77 -16.56 -5.37 12.14
CA ARG A 77 -15.83 -4.45 13.03
C ARG A 77 -14.38 -4.29 12.60
N GLY A 78 -13.68 -5.39 12.32
CA GLY A 78 -12.27 -5.36 11.96
C GLY A 78 -12.05 -4.69 10.59
N ALA A 79 -12.90 -5.02 9.60
CA ALA A 79 -12.86 -4.37 8.29
C ALA A 79 -13.11 -2.86 8.39
N VAL A 80 -14.12 -2.42 9.15
CA VAL A 80 -14.40 -0.99 9.35
C VAL A 80 -13.26 -0.29 10.08
N GLN A 81 -12.66 -0.90 11.09
CA GLN A 81 -11.50 -0.35 11.80
C GLN A 81 -10.30 -0.18 10.87
N LYS A 82 -10.01 -1.17 10.03
CA LYS A 82 -8.90 -1.12 9.08
C LYS A 82 -9.12 -0.06 7.99
N MET A 83 -10.34 0.07 7.49
CA MET A 83 -10.74 1.14 6.57
C MET A 83 -10.64 2.52 7.22
N ASP A 84 -11.14 2.68 8.45
CA ASP A 84 -11.02 3.95 9.19
C ASP A 84 -9.55 4.32 9.41
N GLN A 85 -8.71 3.33 9.71
CA GLN A 85 -7.26 3.52 9.86
C GLN A 85 -6.63 4.01 8.56
N MET A 86 -6.94 3.40 7.41
CA MET A 86 -6.42 3.85 6.09
C MET A 86 -6.67 5.35 5.88
N PHE A 87 -7.90 5.83 6.09
CA PHE A 87 -8.24 7.24 5.91
C PHE A 87 -7.74 8.19 7.03
N ALA A 88 -7.28 7.66 8.15
CA ALA A 88 -6.80 8.44 9.31
C ALA A 88 -5.27 8.43 9.47
N GLU A 89 -4.59 7.51 8.79
CA GLU A 89 -3.14 7.37 8.78
C GLU A 89 -2.46 8.62 8.18
N THR A 90 -1.17 8.84 8.42
CA THR A 90 -0.45 9.94 7.73
C THR A 90 -0.36 9.66 6.23
N SER A 91 -0.45 10.69 5.39
CA SER A 91 -0.24 10.58 3.93
C SER A 91 1.22 10.40 3.51
N GLU A 92 2.09 10.02 4.44
CA GLU A 92 3.49 9.76 4.16
C GLU A 92 3.65 8.40 3.46
N VAL A 93 4.27 8.40 2.29
CA VAL A 93 4.60 7.20 1.52
C VAL A 93 6.11 7.26 1.22
N PRO A 94 6.95 6.44 1.88
CA PRO A 94 8.38 6.43 1.62
C PRO A 94 8.69 6.12 0.16
N ASN A 95 9.53 6.95 -0.47
CA ASN A 95 9.88 6.87 -1.89
C ASN A 95 8.64 6.89 -2.80
N ALA A 96 7.64 7.70 -2.47
CA ALA A 96 6.43 7.87 -3.27
C ALA A 96 6.75 8.18 -4.73
N GLN A 97 5.96 7.61 -5.63
CA GLN A 97 5.94 7.95 -7.04
C GLN A 97 4.91 9.05 -7.30
N GLU A 98 5.06 9.77 -8.41
CA GLU A 98 4.13 10.81 -8.84
C GLU A 98 2.68 10.28 -8.95
N ASP A 99 2.52 9.03 -9.37
CA ASP A 99 1.21 8.38 -9.53
C ASP A 99 0.50 8.08 -8.19
N ILE A 100 1.20 8.12 -7.05
CA ILE A 100 0.57 8.01 -5.72
C ILE A 100 0.18 9.40 -5.24
N SER A 101 -1.01 9.81 -5.64
CA SER A 101 -1.50 11.19 -5.54
C SER A 101 -2.96 11.25 -5.10
N GLY A 102 -3.44 12.45 -4.72
CA GLY A 102 -4.78 12.62 -4.16
C GLY A 102 -4.98 11.89 -2.82
N LEU A 103 -3.98 11.98 -1.94
CA LEU A 103 -3.95 11.21 -0.69
C LEU A 103 -4.90 11.74 0.38
N VAL A 104 -5.75 10.86 0.92
CA VAL A 104 -6.52 11.08 2.16
C VAL A 104 -6.11 10.01 3.17
N GLY A 105 -5.12 10.35 4.00
CA GLY A 105 -4.35 9.35 4.72
C GLY A 105 -3.60 8.44 3.75
N GLN A 106 -3.74 7.13 3.88
CA GLN A 106 -3.18 6.14 2.94
C GLN A 106 -4.14 5.76 1.81
N TYR A 107 -5.28 6.44 1.64
CA TYR A 107 -6.10 6.28 0.44
C TYR A 107 -5.58 7.18 -0.68
N SER A 108 -5.36 6.64 -1.87
CA SER A 108 -4.86 7.34 -3.05
C SER A 108 -5.93 7.41 -4.13
N GLN A 109 -6.60 8.56 -4.29
CA GLN A 109 -7.62 8.71 -5.34
C GLN A 109 -7.00 8.73 -6.75
N GLY A 110 -5.76 9.19 -6.89
CA GLY A 110 -5.07 9.31 -8.18
C GLY A 110 -4.56 7.98 -8.73
N ASN A 111 -4.92 6.84 -8.13
CA ASN A 111 -4.38 5.53 -8.44
C ASN A 111 -5.45 4.44 -8.34
N GLU A 112 -5.54 3.58 -9.34
CA GLU A 112 -6.64 2.65 -9.55
C GLU A 112 -6.89 1.60 -8.46
N PRO A 113 -5.89 1.03 -7.78
CA PRO A 113 -6.10 -0.02 -6.79
C PRO A 113 -7.06 0.40 -5.66
N ASP A 114 -7.23 1.71 -5.43
CA ASP A 114 -8.04 2.26 -4.36
C ASP A 114 -9.45 2.69 -4.78
N HIS A 115 -9.74 2.81 -6.08
CA HIS A 115 -10.98 3.42 -6.57
C HIS A 115 -12.27 2.80 -6.00
N HIS A 116 -12.29 1.49 -5.75
CA HIS A 116 -13.44 0.79 -5.15
C HIS A 116 -13.44 0.79 -3.62
N ALA A 117 -12.32 1.07 -2.96
CA ALA A 117 -12.16 0.92 -1.51
C ALA A 117 -13.24 1.66 -0.69
N PRO A 118 -13.64 2.91 -0.99
CA PRO A 118 -14.66 3.62 -0.21
C PRO A 118 -16.01 2.90 -0.18
N TYR A 119 -16.31 2.06 -1.19
CA TYR A 119 -17.55 1.31 -1.29
C TYR A 119 -17.57 0.03 -0.44
N ILE A 120 -16.43 -0.41 0.11
CA ILE A 120 -16.32 -1.59 0.98
C ILE A 120 -17.16 -1.43 2.26
N TYR A 121 -17.36 -0.20 2.73
CA TYR A 121 -18.26 0.07 3.86
C TYR A 121 -19.70 -0.42 3.64
N ASN A 122 -20.19 -0.53 2.40
CA ASN A 122 -21.50 -1.12 2.11
C ASN A 122 -21.51 -2.62 2.45
N TYR A 123 -20.43 -3.33 2.13
CA TYR A 123 -20.29 -4.76 2.42
C TYR A 123 -20.15 -5.03 3.93
N ALA A 124 -19.63 -4.07 4.70
CA ALA A 124 -19.55 -4.14 6.16
C ALA A 124 -20.80 -3.57 6.89
N GLY A 125 -21.86 -3.21 6.15
CA GLY A 125 -23.14 -2.77 6.72
C GLY A 125 -23.13 -1.36 7.31
N VAL A 126 -22.19 -0.51 6.88
CA VAL A 126 -22.09 0.90 7.27
C VAL A 126 -22.08 1.83 6.04
N PRO A 127 -23.06 1.72 5.12
CA PRO A 127 -23.05 2.47 3.86
C PRO A 127 -23.03 4.00 4.02
N SER A 128 -23.42 4.52 5.19
CA SER A 128 -23.26 5.94 5.51
C SER A 128 -21.80 6.41 5.43
N LYS A 129 -20.83 5.53 5.71
CA LYS A 129 -19.40 5.87 5.57
C LYS A 129 -18.97 5.96 4.11
N THR A 130 -19.48 5.08 3.24
CA THR A 130 -19.32 5.21 1.78
C THR A 130 -19.85 6.56 1.29
N GLN A 131 -21.08 6.91 1.70
CA GLN A 131 -21.72 8.16 1.31
C GLN A 131 -20.88 9.38 1.70
N ALA A 132 -20.34 9.40 2.92
CA ALA A 132 -19.46 10.46 3.39
C ALA A 132 -18.14 10.52 2.59
N ARG A 133 -17.45 9.38 2.42
CA ARG A 133 -16.14 9.34 1.74
C ARG A 133 -16.24 9.67 0.27
N VAL A 134 -17.17 9.06 -0.47
CA VAL A 134 -17.34 9.34 -1.91
C VAL A 134 -17.68 10.80 -2.16
N ARG A 135 -18.53 11.41 -1.33
CA ARG A 135 -18.84 12.85 -1.44
C ARG A 135 -17.68 13.76 -1.06
N GLN A 136 -16.87 13.37 -0.08
CA GLN A 136 -15.64 14.07 0.25
C GLN A 136 -14.65 14.01 -0.92
N LEU A 137 -14.35 12.82 -1.44
CA LEU A 137 -13.36 12.61 -2.50
C LEU A 137 -13.71 13.37 -3.77
N MET A 138 -14.99 13.33 -4.21
CA MET A 138 -15.45 14.14 -5.35
C MET A 138 -15.32 15.65 -5.12
N ALA A 139 -15.46 16.13 -3.87
CA ALA A 139 -15.41 17.56 -3.56
C ALA A 139 -13.97 18.07 -3.38
N ASP A 140 -13.10 17.25 -2.80
CA ASP A 140 -11.74 17.64 -2.42
C ASP A 140 -10.73 17.43 -3.57
N LEU A 141 -10.98 16.46 -4.47
CA LEU A 141 -9.98 15.96 -5.43
C LEU A 141 -10.36 16.14 -6.91
N TYR A 142 -11.52 16.73 -7.18
CA TYR A 142 -11.99 17.01 -8.54
C TYR A 142 -12.50 18.45 -8.66
N SER A 143 -12.15 19.11 -9.76
CA SER A 143 -12.73 20.41 -10.15
C SER A 143 -12.76 20.57 -11.67
N ASP A 144 -13.39 21.64 -12.15
CA ASP A 144 -13.45 22.00 -13.57
C ASP A 144 -12.27 22.89 -14.03
N GLN A 145 -11.26 23.08 -13.17
CA GLN A 145 -10.06 23.84 -13.47
C GLN A 145 -9.02 23.00 -14.23
N PRO A 146 -8.02 23.61 -14.90
CA PRO A 146 -6.99 22.88 -15.65
C PRO A 146 -6.20 21.84 -14.82
N ASP A 147 -6.05 22.07 -13.52
CA ASP A 147 -5.42 21.18 -12.53
C ASP A 147 -6.46 20.39 -11.70
N GLY A 148 -7.70 20.29 -12.19
CA GLY A 148 -8.84 19.75 -11.47
C GLY A 148 -8.88 18.23 -11.30
N GLN A 149 -7.79 17.50 -11.52
CA GLN A 149 -7.69 16.07 -11.24
C GLN A 149 -6.45 15.80 -10.40
N CYS A 150 -6.57 14.87 -9.47
CA CYS A 150 -5.53 14.62 -8.49
C CYS A 150 -4.44 13.64 -8.94
N GLY A 151 -4.47 13.15 -10.19
CA GLY A 151 -3.53 12.17 -10.76
C GLY A 151 -3.75 12.00 -12.27
N ASN A 152 -3.13 11.00 -12.88
CA ASN A 152 -3.32 10.68 -14.30
C ASN A 152 -4.79 10.31 -14.57
N ASN A 153 -5.32 10.70 -15.73
CA ASN A 153 -6.71 10.37 -16.05
C ASN A 153 -6.89 8.90 -16.49
N ASP A 154 -5.78 8.21 -16.77
CA ASP A 154 -5.68 6.81 -17.21
C ASP A 154 -6.71 6.43 -18.27
N VAL A 155 -6.62 7.17 -19.38
CA VAL A 155 -7.44 6.97 -20.58
C VAL A 155 -8.95 7.03 -20.29
N GLY A 156 -9.34 7.73 -19.22
CA GLY A 156 -10.73 7.95 -18.83
C GLY A 156 -11.18 7.19 -17.58
N GLN A 157 -10.32 6.38 -16.96
CA GLN A 157 -10.66 5.64 -15.74
C GLN A 157 -11.02 6.58 -14.57
N MET A 158 -10.24 7.63 -14.32
CA MET A 158 -10.54 8.63 -13.29
C MET A 158 -11.84 9.39 -13.57
N SER A 159 -12.03 9.79 -14.82
CA SER A 159 -13.26 10.43 -15.29
C SER A 159 -14.48 9.52 -15.11
N ALA A 160 -14.34 8.23 -15.40
CA ALA A 160 -15.41 7.24 -15.26
C ALA A 160 -15.78 7.01 -13.79
N TRP A 161 -14.79 6.96 -12.89
CA TRP A 161 -15.02 6.89 -11.45
C TRP A 161 -15.87 8.06 -10.98
N TYR A 162 -15.52 9.29 -11.38
CA TYR A 162 -16.29 10.48 -11.02
C TYR A 162 -17.72 10.43 -11.57
N VAL A 163 -17.91 10.03 -12.84
CA VAL A 163 -19.24 9.91 -13.47
C VAL A 163 -20.12 8.91 -12.73
N PHE A 164 -19.64 7.69 -12.49
CA PHE A 164 -20.40 6.67 -11.74
C PHE A 164 -20.73 7.15 -10.32
N SER A 165 -19.74 7.68 -9.61
CA SER A 165 -19.92 8.21 -8.25
C SER A 165 -20.92 9.36 -8.20
N ALA A 166 -20.88 10.28 -9.16
CA ALA A 166 -21.81 11.40 -9.27
C ALA A 166 -23.24 10.96 -9.59
N LEU A 167 -23.41 9.90 -10.39
CA LEU A 167 -24.70 9.22 -10.60
C LEU A 167 -25.22 8.57 -9.30
N GLY A 168 -24.34 8.23 -8.37
CA GLY A 168 -24.67 7.70 -7.05
C GLY A 168 -24.44 6.21 -6.88
N PHE A 169 -23.75 5.53 -7.80
CA PHE A 169 -23.41 4.10 -7.69
C PHE A 169 -22.15 3.74 -8.47
N TYR A 170 -21.45 2.66 -8.08
CA TYR A 170 -20.18 2.26 -8.69
C TYR A 170 -20.08 0.74 -8.90
N PRO A 171 -19.53 0.26 -10.03
CA PRO A 171 -19.31 -1.16 -10.30
C PRO A 171 -18.06 -1.67 -9.57
N VAL A 172 -18.17 -1.98 -8.27
CA VAL A 172 -17.04 -2.48 -7.46
C VAL A 172 -16.45 -3.78 -8.03
N ASN A 173 -17.30 -4.70 -8.48
CA ASN A 173 -16.89 -5.92 -9.17
C ASN A 173 -17.49 -5.92 -10.59
N PRO A 174 -16.74 -5.44 -11.60
CA PRO A 174 -17.24 -5.32 -12.97
C PRO A 174 -17.76 -6.66 -13.55
N ALA A 175 -17.14 -7.80 -13.16
CA ALA A 175 -17.55 -9.11 -13.64
C ALA A 175 -18.87 -9.60 -13.02
N GLY A 176 -19.20 -9.16 -11.80
CA GLY A 176 -20.48 -9.47 -11.14
C GLY A 176 -21.65 -8.63 -11.64
N GLY A 177 -21.37 -7.42 -12.15
CA GLY A 177 -22.36 -6.51 -12.74
C GLY A 177 -23.20 -5.73 -11.72
N ASP A 178 -22.97 -5.93 -10.42
CA ASP A 178 -23.67 -5.18 -9.37
C ASP A 178 -23.12 -3.75 -9.25
N MET A 179 -24.04 -2.80 -9.06
CA MET A 179 -23.75 -1.38 -8.85
C MET A 179 -23.94 -1.04 -7.38
N VAL A 180 -22.85 -0.77 -6.66
CA VAL A 180 -22.88 -0.45 -5.23
C VAL A 180 -23.25 1.00 -5.02
N ILE A 181 -24.31 1.27 -4.25
CA ILE A 181 -24.84 2.64 -4.08
C ILE A 181 -23.92 3.46 -3.17
N GLY A 182 -23.45 4.60 -3.68
CA GLY A 182 -22.70 5.61 -2.93
C GLY A 182 -23.61 6.74 -2.44
N SER A 183 -23.27 7.97 -2.80
CA SER A 183 -24.15 9.14 -2.67
C SER A 183 -24.07 9.98 -3.94
N PRO A 184 -25.22 10.30 -4.58
CA PRO A 184 -25.23 11.10 -5.80
C PRO A 184 -24.71 12.52 -5.54
N LEU A 185 -24.12 13.12 -6.58
CA LEU A 185 -23.67 14.52 -6.57
C LEU A 185 -24.75 15.46 -7.13
N VAL A 186 -25.54 14.99 -8.09
CA VAL A 186 -26.59 15.78 -8.76
C VAL A 186 -28.00 15.42 -8.26
N ASP A 187 -28.93 16.36 -8.36
CA ASP A 187 -30.34 16.15 -7.94
C ASP A 187 -31.07 15.17 -8.86
N ARG A 188 -30.72 15.14 -10.14
CA ARG A 188 -31.31 14.26 -11.14
C ARG A 188 -30.32 13.93 -12.25
N ALA A 189 -30.16 12.66 -12.55
CA ALA A 189 -29.42 12.17 -13.71
C ALA A 189 -30.24 11.14 -14.48
N THR A 190 -30.13 11.11 -15.81
CA THR A 190 -30.80 10.10 -16.64
C THR A 190 -29.80 9.50 -17.62
N ILE A 191 -29.64 8.19 -17.55
CA ILE A 191 -28.82 7.40 -18.47
C ILE A 191 -29.73 6.94 -19.60
N GLN A 192 -29.40 7.27 -20.84
CA GLN A 192 -30.09 6.77 -22.02
C GLN A 192 -29.36 5.52 -22.50
N PHE A 193 -30.07 4.42 -22.72
CA PHE A 193 -29.45 3.18 -23.18
C PHE A 193 -29.56 3.03 -24.70
N ASP A 194 -28.55 2.39 -25.29
CA ASP A 194 -28.62 1.98 -26.68
C ASP A 194 -29.72 0.92 -26.87
N GLN A 195 -30.72 1.27 -27.69
CA GLN A 195 -31.86 0.40 -27.96
C GLN A 195 -31.52 -0.79 -28.86
N ALA A 196 -30.34 -0.80 -29.48
CA ALA A 196 -29.82 -1.98 -30.16
C ALA A 196 -29.39 -3.08 -29.18
N HIS A 197 -29.12 -2.75 -27.92
CA HIS A 197 -28.54 -3.68 -26.95
C HIS A 197 -29.42 -3.87 -25.70
N TYR A 198 -30.21 -2.85 -25.34
CA TYR A 198 -31.02 -2.86 -24.12
C TYR A 198 -32.49 -2.58 -24.40
N LYS A 199 -33.37 -3.30 -23.69
CA LYS A 199 -34.82 -3.10 -23.78
C LYS A 199 -35.30 -1.88 -23.00
N GLY A 200 -34.61 -1.53 -21.90
CA GLY A 200 -34.90 -0.32 -21.15
C GLY A 200 -34.51 0.92 -21.97
N LYS A 201 -35.39 1.92 -22.03
CA LYS A 201 -35.09 3.19 -22.72
C LYS A 201 -34.06 4.01 -21.95
N SER A 202 -34.31 4.17 -20.66
CA SER A 202 -33.47 4.97 -19.78
C SER A 202 -33.62 4.56 -18.32
N PHE A 203 -32.63 4.94 -17.52
CA PHE A 203 -32.66 4.84 -16.06
C PHE A 203 -32.40 6.21 -15.45
N THR A 204 -33.27 6.65 -14.55
CA THR A 204 -33.16 7.95 -13.87
C THR A 204 -32.82 7.78 -12.40
N VAL A 205 -31.80 8.49 -11.92
CA VAL A 205 -31.54 8.68 -10.48
C VAL A 205 -32.10 10.04 -10.07
N ILE A 206 -32.88 10.08 -8.99
CA ILE A 206 -33.42 11.31 -8.38
C ILE A 206 -32.99 11.36 -6.92
N ALA A 207 -32.32 12.44 -6.52
CA ALA A 207 -31.85 12.69 -5.17
C ALA A 207 -32.61 13.87 -4.55
N GLU A 208 -33.68 13.58 -3.82
CA GLU A 208 -34.50 14.58 -3.15
C GLU A 208 -33.75 15.20 -1.97
N ASN A 209 -33.79 16.52 -1.85
CA ASN A 209 -33.05 17.30 -0.84
C ASN A 209 -31.53 17.11 -0.89
N ASN A 210 -30.93 16.75 -2.03
CA ASN A 210 -29.48 16.68 -2.13
C ASN A 210 -28.85 18.08 -1.98
N SER A 211 -27.69 18.14 -1.33
CA SER A 211 -26.90 19.36 -1.18
C SER A 211 -25.50 19.01 -0.67
N PRO A 212 -24.56 19.97 -0.59
CA PRO A 212 -23.28 19.77 0.10
C PRO A 212 -23.42 19.30 1.55
N LYS A 213 -24.54 19.62 2.22
CA LYS A 213 -24.82 19.19 3.61
C LYS A 213 -25.58 17.87 3.68
N ASN A 214 -26.51 17.64 2.75
CA ASN A 214 -27.39 16.48 2.75
C ASN A 214 -26.79 15.35 1.91
N ILE A 215 -25.78 14.70 2.46
CA ILE A 215 -25.01 13.66 1.75
C ILE A 215 -25.50 12.24 2.07
N TYR A 216 -26.40 12.07 3.04
CA TYR A 216 -26.78 10.75 3.54
C TYR A 216 -28.15 10.29 3.04
N ILE A 217 -28.23 9.06 2.54
CA ILE A 217 -29.48 8.45 2.10
C ILE A 217 -30.33 8.09 3.33
N GLN A 218 -31.52 8.69 3.41
CA GLN A 218 -32.52 8.43 4.45
C GLN A 218 -33.46 7.30 4.06
N SER A 219 -33.81 7.21 2.77
CA SER A 219 -34.60 6.12 2.20
C SER A 219 -34.39 6.02 0.69
N ALA A 220 -34.52 4.83 0.13
CA ALA A 220 -34.44 4.59 -1.30
C ALA A 220 -35.71 3.87 -1.82
N LYS A 221 -36.10 4.18 -3.05
CA LYS A 221 -37.11 3.46 -3.81
C LYS A 221 -36.59 3.13 -5.20
N LEU A 222 -36.80 1.90 -5.64
CA LEU A 222 -36.53 1.46 -7.00
C LEU A 222 -37.88 1.17 -7.67
N ASN A 223 -38.20 1.91 -8.73
CA ASN A 223 -39.47 1.79 -9.46
C ASN A 223 -40.69 1.86 -8.53
N GLY A 224 -40.67 2.82 -7.59
CA GLY A 224 -41.73 3.06 -6.60
C GLY A 224 -41.73 2.11 -5.40
N LYS A 225 -40.97 1.01 -5.42
CA LYS A 225 -40.88 0.03 -4.33
C LYS A 225 -39.75 0.38 -3.37
N ASN A 226 -39.95 0.20 -2.07
CA ASN A 226 -38.92 0.44 -1.06
C ASN A 226 -37.69 -0.44 -1.32
N LEU A 227 -36.52 0.19 -1.40
CA LEU A 227 -35.24 -0.47 -1.58
C LEU A 227 -34.45 -0.38 -0.26
N ARG A 228 -34.24 -1.53 0.40
CA ARG A 228 -33.45 -1.59 1.63
C ARG A 228 -31.97 -1.87 1.39
N ARG A 229 -31.68 -2.55 0.29
CA ARG A 229 -30.33 -2.90 -0.14
C ARG A 229 -29.55 -1.70 -0.67
N SER A 230 -28.24 -1.72 -0.43
CA SER A 230 -27.30 -0.64 -0.80
C SER A 230 -26.59 -0.90 -2.14
N TRP A 231 -27.28 -1.55 -3.08
CA TRP A 231 -26.76 -1.90 -4.40
C TRP A 231 -27.92 -2.15 -5.39
N LEU A 232 -27.60 -2.21 -6.69
CA LEU A 232 -28.50 -2.56 -7.79
C LEU A 232 -27.88 -3.70 -8.60
N THR A 233 -28.69 -4.60 -9.15
CA THR A 233 -28.20 -5.54 -10.18
C THR A 233 -28.07 -4.82 -11.51
N HIS A 234 -27.21 -5.33 -12.40
CA HIS A 234 -27.15 -4.86 -13.78
C HIS A 234 -28.53 -4.93 -14.48
N ALA A 235 -29.28 -6.01 -14.26
CA ALA A 235 -30.59 -6.23 -14.87
C ALA A 235 -31.63 -5.17 -14.46
N GLU A 236 -31.63 -4.75 -13.19
CA GLU A 236 -32.51 -3.68 -12.72
C GLU A 236 -32.12 -2.31 -13.30
N LEU A 237 -30.83 -2.07 -13.51
CA LEU A 237 -30.34 -0.85 -14.13
C LEU A 237 -30.78 -0.78 -15.61
N VAL A 238 -30.44 -1.80 -16.41
CA VAL A 238 -30.68 -1.80 -17.86
C VAL A 238 -32.12 -2.14 -18.26
N GLY A 239 -32.92 -2.65 -17.31
CA GLY A 239 -34.38 -2.72 -17.45
C GLY A 239 -35.03 -1.33 -17.51
N GLY A 240 -34.31 -0.29 -17.10
CA GLY A 240 -34.78 1.09 -17.06
C GLY A 240 -35.66 1.41 -15.84
N GLY A 241 -36.17 2.64 -15.81
CA GLY A 241 -37.01 3.14 -14.74
C GLY A 241 -36.31 4.17 -13.84
N GLU A 242 -36.55 4.10 -12.53
CA GLU A 242 -36.16 5.16 -11.59
C GLU A 242 -35.63 4.62 -10.25
N LEU A 243 -34.45 5.11 -9.83
CA LEU A 243 -33.98 5.08 -8.45
C LEU A 243 -34.23 6.45 -7.81
N ARG A 244 -35.06 6.48 -6.77
CA ARG A 244 -35.36 7.69 -5.99
C ARG A 244 -34.77 7.58 -4.59
N LEU A 245 -33.93 8.55 -4.25
CA LEU A 245 -33.22 8.66 -2.98
C LEU A 245 -33.71 9.89 -2.24
N LYS A 246 -34.06 9.75 -0.97
CA LYS A 246 -34.32 10.89 -0.08
C LYS A 246 -33.07 11.15 0.73
N MET A 247 -32.47 12.33 0.57
CA MET A 247 -31.21 12.71 1.20
C MET A 247 -31.44 13.44 2.54
N GLY A 248 -30.41 13.50 3.39
CA GLY A 248 -30.43 14.20 4.66
C GLY A 248 -29.03 14.44 5.23
N ALA A 249 -28.93 15.35 6.20
CA ALA A 249 -27.66 15.80 6.79
C ALA A 249 -27.04 14.85 7.81
N LYS A 250 -27.82 13.89 8.34
CA LYS A 250 -27.36 12.93 9.36
C LYS A 250 -27.40 11.51 8.79
N PRO A 251 -26.45 10.64 9.15
CA PRO A 251 -26.42 9.27 8.66
C PRO A 251 -27.65 8.48 9.14
N ASN A 252 -28.31 7.77 8.23
CA ASN A 252 -29.30 6.76 8.61
C ASN A 252 -28.61 5.41 8.85
N LEU A 253 -28.36 5.08 10.12
CA LEU A 253 -27.65 3.87 10.54
C LEU A 253 -28.48 2.57 10.38
N LYS A 254 -29.71 2.64 9.87
CA LYS A 254 -30.59 1.48 9.67
C LYS A 254 -30.68 1.03 8.21
N TRP A 255 -30.45 1.92 7.24
CA TRP A 255 -30.58 1.59 5.82
C TRP A 255 -29.32 0.86 5.32
N GLY A 256 -29.50 -0.20 4.52
CA GLY A 256 -28.39 -0.99 3.95
C GLY A 256 -27.49 -1.71 4.98
N ARG A 257 -27.93 -1.83 6.25
CA ARG A 257 -27.11 -2.40 7.32
C ARG A 257 -27.20 -3.93 7.42
N SER A 258 -28.40 -4.48 7.26
CA SER A 258 -28.68 -5.91 7.47
C SER A 258 -27.86 -6.73 6.48
N PHE A 259 -27.40 -7.92 6.87
CA PHE A 259 -26.60 -8.79 5.99
C PHE A 259 -27.28 -9.06 4.63
N SER A 260 -28.61 -9.28 4.61
CA SER A 260 -29.40 -9.49 3.39
C SER A 260 -29.53 -8.26 2.48
N ASP A 261 -29.18 -7.07 2.98
CA ASP A 261 -29.27 -5.80 2.25
C ASP A 261 -27.91 -5.41 1.62
N ARG A 262 -26.84 -6.17 1.90
CA ARG A 262 -25.48 -5.88 1.43
C ARG A 262 -25.20 -6.51 0.08
N PRO A 263 -24.20 -6.03 -0.68
CA PRO A 263 -23.81 -6.68 -1.92
C PRO A 263 -23.23 -8.08 -1.65
N LEU A 264 -23.38 -8.97 -2.62
CA LEU A 264 -23.07 -10.40 -2.46
C LEU A 264 -21.63 -10.72 -2.86
N THR A 265 -21.16 -11.90 -2.46
CA THR A 265 -19.93 -12.49 -2.98
C THR A 265 -20.15 -12.97 -4.42
N GLY A 266 -19.11 -12.90 -5.25
CA GLY A 266 -19.07 -13.54 -6.56
C GLY A 266 -18.73 -15.04 -6.49
N MET A 267 -18.43 -15.56 -5.30
CA MET A 267 -18.06 -16.96 -5.09
C MET A 267 -19.28 -17.88 -4.98
N PRO A 268 -19.17 -19.17 -5.35
CA PRO A 268 -20.27 -20.13 -5.23
C PRO A 268 -20.69 -20.34 -3.78
N THR A 269 -21.99 -20.54 -3.54
CA THR A 269 -22.51 -20.92 -2.23
C THR A 269 -21.81 -22.18 -1.71
N GLY A 270 -21.28 -22.11 -0.49
CA GLY A 270 -20.59 -23.24 0.15
C GLY A 270 -19.16 -23.48 -0.38
N PHE A 271 -18.58 -22.53 -1.12
CA PHE A 271 -17.18 -22.59 -1.52
C PHE A 271 -16.27 -22.84 -0.31
N LYS A 272 -15.31 -23.75 -0.46
CA LYS A 272 -14.35 -24.11 0.59
C LYS A 272 -13.02 -23.43 0.31
N TYR A 273 -12.67 -22.52 1.20
CA TYR A 273 -11.43 -21.77 1.10
C TYR A 273 -10.24 -22.56 1.67
N ALA A 274 -9.06 -22.29 1.12
CA ALA A 274 -7.82 -22.71 1.76
C ALA A 274 -7.67 -22.04 3.12
N ALA A 275 -7.02 -22.73 4.06
CA ALA A 275 -6.62 -22.12 5.32
C ALA A 275 -5.66 -20.95 5.06
N LEU A 276 -5.72 -19.93 5.92
CA LEU A 276 -4.72 -18.87 5.89
C LEU A 276 -3.33 -19.47 6.18
N PRO A 277 -2.25 -18.92 5.59
CA PRO A 277 -0.91 -19.32 5.92
C PRO A 277 -0.57 -19.07 7.39
N GLU A 278 0.49 -19.71 7.87
CA GLU A 278 1.06 -19.39 9.19
C GLU A 278 1.36 -17.89 9.28
N PRO A 279 0.87 -17.18 10.31
CA PRO A 279 1.05 -15.74 10.43
C PRO A 279 2.52 -15.35 10.56
N SER A 280 2.84 -14.11 10.19
CA SER A 280 4.18 -13.58 10.46
C SER A 280 4.44 -13.40 11.96
N SER A 281 5.72 -13.25 12.32
CA SER A 281 6.15 -12.98 13.70
C SER A 281 6.39 -11.49 13.93
N ASN A 282 5.87 -10.95 15.04
CA ASN A 282 6.21 -9.60 15.53
C ASN A 282 7.51 -9.56 16.35
N LYS A 283 8.16 -10.70 16.60
CA LYS A 283 9.39 -10.73 17.38
C LYS A 283 10.53 -10.16 16.56
N ARG A 284 11.12 -9.06 17.05
CA ARG A 284 12.36 -8.52 16.49
C ARG A 284 13.50 -9.52 16.65
N VAL A 285 14.35 -9.62 15.62
CA VAL A 285 15.57 -10.41 15.66
C VAL A 285 16.64 -9.62 16.42
N VAL A 286 17.18 -10.18 17.50
CA VAL A 286 18.30 -9.58 18.23
C VAL A 286 19.58 -10.26 17.80
N PHE A 287 20.54 -9.48 17.31
CA PHE A 287 21.84 -10.00 16.90
C PHE A 287 22.78 -10.10 18.10
N SER A 288 23.60 -11.14 18.13
CA SER A 288 24.70 -11.27 19.09
C SER A 288 25.99 -10.74 18.48
N VAL A 289 26.84 -10.11 19.28
CA VAL A 289 28.16 -9.64 18.83
C VAL A 289 29.09 -10.84 18.55
N PRO A 290 29.90 -10.83 17.47
CA PRO A 290 29.99 -9.79 16.44
C PRO A 290 28.75 -9.75 15.54
N ILE A 291 28.24 -8.54 15.30
CA ILE A 291 27.10 -8.30 14.42
C ILE A 291 27.64 -8.00 13.03
N ARG A 292 27.12 -8.68 11.99
CA ARG A 292 27.47 -8.45 10.58
C ARG A 292 26.22 -8.42 9.74
N ILE A 293 25.92 -7.26 9.16
CA ILE A 293 24.66 -7.02 8.43
C ILE A 293 24.95 -6.59 7.00
N ALA A 294 24.30 -7.24 6.04
CA ALA A 294 24.30 -6.87 4.63
C ALA A 294 23.25 -5.79 4.35
N GLY A 295 23.52 -4.93 3.37
CA GLY A 295 22.60 -3.86 2.95
C GLY A 295 21.34 -4.39 2.25
N ALA A 296 21.49 -5.43 1.43
CA ALA A 296 20.37 -6.03 0.68
C ALA A 296 20.29 -7.55 0.86
N GLU A 297 21.19 -8.33 0.26
CA GLU A 297 21.13 -9.79 0.31
C GLU A 297 22.15 -10.37 1.29
N PRO A 298 21.79 -11.40 2.08
CA PRO A 298 22.73 -12.04 2.99
C PRO A 298 23.85 -12.74 2.21
N THR A 299 25.01 -12.83 2.84
CA THR A 299 26.14 -13.63 2.35
C THR A 299 26.44 -14.76 3.33
N THR A 300 27.52 -15.50 3.11
CA THR A 300 28.01 -16.51 4.06
C THR A 300 28.35 -15.91 5.44
N GLU A 301 28.77 -14.64 5.48
CA GLU A 301 29.26 -13.98 6.71
C GLU A 301 28.35 -12.86 7.22
N PHE A 302 27.55 -12.26 6.33
CA PHE A 302 26.69 -11.12 6.64
C PHE A 302 25.22 -11.52 6.56
N LYS A 303 24.46 -11.17 7.59
CA LYS A 303 23.03 -11.48 7.68
C LYS A 303 22.20 -10.34 7.13
N PHE A 304 21.01 -10.65 6.65
CA PHE A 304 19.99 -9.64 6.42
C PHE A 304 19.40 -9.16 7.75
N ASP A 305 19.11 -7.87 7.90
CA ASP A 305 18.38 -7.35 9.06
C ASP A 305 16.87 -7.29 8.77
N PRO A 306 16.06 -8.20 9.36
CA PRO A 306 14.62 -8.20 9.15
C PRO A 306 13.87 -7.14 9.96
N ASN A 307 14.55 -6.36 10.81
CA ASN A 307 13.92 -5.36 11.67
C ASN A 307 13.91 -3.95 11.09
N ILE A 308 14.81 -3.64 10.17
CA ILE A 308 14.97 -2.27 9.64
C ILE A 308 13.91 -1.96 8.60
N THR A 309 12.97 -1.08 8.93
CA THR A 309 11.89 -0.65 8.02
C THR A 309 12.19 0.64 7.26
N GLU A 310 13.35 1.23 7.50
CA GLU A 310 13.82 2.46 6.86
C GLU A 310 14.75 2.15 5.68
N GLY A 311 14.67 2.98 4.65
CA GLY A 311 15.37 2.77 3.38
C GLY A 311 14.82 1.60 2.55
N ALA A 312 15.22 1.57 1.29
CA ALA A 312 14.97 0.50 0.35
C ALA A 312 16.22 -0.37 0.18
N THR A 313 16.05 -1.54 -0.44
CA THR A 313 17.15 -2.45 -0.80
C THR A 313 17.32 -2.48 -2.31
N GLY A 314 18.56 -2.42 -2.77
CA GLY A 314 18.93 -2.53 -4.19
C GLY A 314 19.99 -3.59 -4.41
N THR A 315 20.00 -4.19 -5.60
CA THR A 315 21.03 -5.15 -6.02
C THR A 315 21.43 -4.88 -7.46
N ALA A 316 22.72 -5.07 -7.78
CA ALA A 316 23.22 -4.98 -9.14
C ALA A 316 24.11 -6.18 -9.47
N ASN A 317 23.95 -6.74 -10.67
CA ASN A 317 24.82 -7.82 -11.15
C ASN A 317 26.11 -7.24 -11.75
N VAL A 318 27.00 -6.75 -10.87
CA VAL A 318 28.28 -6.12 -11.24
C VAL A 318 29.45 -6.79 -10.53
N THR A 319 30.62 -6.78 -11.18
CA THR A 319 31.88 -7.16 -10.53
C THR A 319 32.42 -5.97 -9.76
N VAL A 320 32.64 -6.15 -8.46
CA VAL A 320 33.25 -5.14 -7.58
C VAL A 320 34.68 -5.54 -7.25
N ASP A 321 35.62 -4.61 -7.39
CA ASP A 321 37.00 -4.77 -6.93
C ASP A 321 37.04 -4.70 -5.39
N VAL A 322 37.36 -5.83 -4.76
CA VAL A 322 37.47 -6.00 -3.30
C VAL A 322 38.91 -6.04 -2.80
N SER A 323 39.87 -5.50 -3.57
CA SER A 323 41.29 -5.46 -3.18
C SER A 323 41.59 -4.52 -2.00
N ALA A 324 40.64 -3.64 -1.65
CA ALA A 324 40.80 -2.74 -0.51
C ALA A 324 40.94 -3.53 0.81
N PRO A 325 41.91 -3.18 1.69
CA PRO A 325 42.10 -3.85 2.97
C PRO A 325 40.84 -3.85 3.83
N GLY A 326 40.54 -4.99 4.46
CA GLY A 326 39.36 -5.17 5.31
C GLY A 326 38.04 -5.38 4.55
N SER A 327 38.07 -5.50 3.22
CA SER A 327 36.86 -5.75 2.44
C SER A 327 36.23 -7.11 2.78
N GLY A 328 34.89 -7.13 2.80
CA GLY A 328 34.11 -8.36 2.91
C GLY A 328 34.07 -9.16 1.60
N PRO A 329 33.28 -10.25 1.53
CA PRO A 329 33.11 -11.02 0.30
C PRO A 329 32.49 -10.15 -0.81
N ALA A 330 32.87 -10.38 -2.07
CA ALA A 330 32.42 -9.58 -3.21
C ALA A 330 30.88 -9.45 -3.32
N ALA A 331 30.15 -10.52 -2.97
CA ALA A 331 28.68 -10.52 -2.96
C ALA A 331 28.07 -9.45 -2.02
N LEU A 332 28.77 -9.06 -0.94
CA LEU A 332 28.31 -7.99 -0.04
C LEU A 332 28.16 -6.66 -0.77
N TYR A 333 29.06 -6.38 -1.71
CA TYR A 333 29.13 -5.12 -2.44
C TYR A 333 28.25 -5.10 -3.69
N GLN A 334 27.55 -6.19 -3.99
CA GLN A 334 26.54 -6.26 -5.07
C GLN A 334 25.14 -5.85 -4.60
N GLY A 335 24.98 -5.63 -3.28
CA GLY A 335 23.75 -5.17 -2.65
C GLY A 335 23.96 -3.89 -1.87
N GLU A 336 22.87 -3.13 -1.68
CA GLU A 336 22.86 -1.94 -0.86
C GLU A 336 21.53 -1.71 -0.15
N ARG A 337 21.60 -1.09 1.02
CA ARG A 337 20.49 -0.32 1.58
C ARG A 337 20.66 1.12 1.18
N PHE A 338 19.59 1.76 0.74
CA PHE A 338 19.62 3.16 0.31
C PHE A 338 18.39 3.96 0.74
N GLY A 339 18.51 5.27 0.78
CA GLY A 339 17.43 6.23 1.03
C GLY A 339 17.98 7.62 1.35
N GLU A 340 17.08 8.61 1.42
CA GLU A 340 17.48 10.00 1.73
C GLU A 340 18.04 10.17 3.13
N ASP A 341 17.43 9.53 4.11
CA ASP A 341 17.87 9.55 5.50
C ASP A 341 17.33 8.30 6.18
N PHE A 342 18.22 7.44 6.67
CA PHE A 342 17.82 6.22 7.35
C PHE A 342 18.79 5.86 8.48
N SER A 343 18.25 5.19 9.49
CA SER A 343 19.00 4.75 10.67
C SER A 343 18.91 3.24 10.89
N MET A 344 20.04 2.66 11.29
CA MET A 344 20.15 1.28 11.76
C MET A 344 20.51 1.30 13.24
N SER A 345 19.80 0.54 14.07
CA SER A 345 20.01 0.51 15.53
C SER A 345 20.15 -0.92 16.02
N TYR A 346 21.28 -1.20 16.68
CA TYR A 346 21.62 -2.53 17.15
C TYR A 346 21.86 -2.53 18.66
N PRO A 347 21.04 -3.25 19.44
CA PRO A 347 21.31 -3.49 20.85
C PRO A 347 22.63 -4.24 21.03
N VAL A 348 23.45 -3.79 21.97
CA VAL A 348 24.73 -4.40 22.33
C VAL A 348 24.93 -4.37 23.86
N PRO A 349 25.79 -5.23 24.43
CA PRO A 349 26.12 -5.16 25.85
C PRO A 349 26.52 -3.74 26.34
N PRO A 350 25.81 -3.13 27.31
CA PRO A 350 25.98 -1.70 27.66
C PRO A 350 27.38 -1.29 28.16
N ALA A 351 28.14 -2.22 28.76
CA ALA A 351 29.48 -1.95 29.27
C ALA A 351 30.59 -2.19 28.22
N GLY A 352 30.23 -2.60 27.00
CA GLY A 352 31.18 -2.90 25.94
C GLY A 352 31.79 -1.67 25.29
N THR A 353 32.95 -1.86 24.66
CA THR A 353 33.52 -0.94 23.68
C THR A 353 33.60 -1.68 22.35
N TYR A 354 33.30 -0.99 21.26
CA TYR A 354 33.08 -1.61 19.96
C TYR A 354 33.84 -0.91 18.84
N LYS A 355 34.20 -1.72 17.84
CA LYS A 355 34.65 -1.27 16.53
C LYS A 355 33.46 -1.36 15.58
N VAL A 356 33.11 -0.24 14.95
CA VAL A 356 32.10 -0.17 13.89
C VAL A 356 32.85 -0.13 12.55
N VAL A 357 32.53 -1.08 11.68
CA VAL A 357 33.09 -1.18 10.32
C VAL A 357 31.96 -0.94 9.33
N LEU A 358 32.13 0.00 8.42
CA LEU A 358 31.15 0.32 7.38
C LEU A 358 31.72 -0.02 6.01
N HIS A 359 30.95 -0.75 5.21
CA HIS A 359 31.31 -1.22 3.89
C HIS A 359 30.51 -0.47 2.83
N PHE A 360 31.20 0.07 1.83
CA PHE A 360 30.59 0.77 0.69
C PHE A 360 31.21 0.31 -0.63
N ALA A 361 30.42 0.36 -1.70
CA ALA A 361 30.88 0.40 -3.08
C ALA A 361 29.82 1.15 -3.88
N GLU A 362 30.19 2.00 -4.83
CA GLU A 362 29.22 2.61 -5.73
C GLU A 362 29.00 1.70 -6.93
N ILE A 363 27.75 1.29 -7.15
CA ILE A 363 27.34 0.26 -8.12
C ILE A 363 26.25 0.72 -9.08
N PHE A 364 25.72 1.94 -8.89
CA PHE A 364 24.71 2.57 -9.74
C PHE A 364 25.26 3.82 -10.42
N ASP A 365 25.82 4.76 -9.65
CA ASP A 365 26.35 6.02 -10.18
C ASP A 365 27.74 5.85 -10.78
N ASP A 366 28.11 6.73 -11.72
CA ASP A 366 29.35 6.62 -12.47
C ASP A 366 30.30 7.82 -12.35
N LYS A 367 29.89 8.91 -11.66
CA LYS A 367 30.73 10.09 -11.47
C LYS A 367 30.90 10.49 -10.01
N VAL A 368 32.13 10.94 -9.72
CA VAL A 368 32.46 11.68 -8.50
C VAL A 368 31.56 12.91 -8.39
N GLY A 369 30.95 13.11 -7.24
CA GLY A 369 30.09 14.24 -6.88
C GLY A 369 28.59 13.96 -6.99
N GLU A 370 28.17 12.90 -7.67
CA GLU A 370 26.74 12.58 -7.87
C GLU A 370 26.08 12.16 -6.55
N ARG A 371 26.72 11.22 -5.84
CA ARG A 371 26.26 10.71 -4.55
C ARG A 371 27.23 11.06 -3.43
N ILE A 372 26.78 11.97 -2.58
CA ILE A 372 27.53 12.47 -1.43
C ILE A 372 26.68 12.26 -0.19
N GLN A 373 27.26 11.70 0.87
CA GLN A 373 26.52 11.34 2.07
C GLN A 373 27.25 11.70 3.37
N ASN A 374 26.48 11.81 4.43
CA ASN A 374 26.99 11.96 5.79
C ASN A 374 26.71 10.69 6.59
N VAL A 375 27.61 10.37 7.51
CA VAL A 375 27.43 9.23 8.43
C VAL A 375 27.60 9.69 9.87
N GLN A 376 26.65 9.30 10.71
CA GLN A 376 26.69 9.52 12.15
C GLN A 376 26.68 8.18 12.89
N ILE A 377 27.48 8.09 13.95
CA ILE A 377 27.42 7.00 14.93
C ILE A 377 27.02 7.60 16.28
N ASN A 378 25.92 7.14 16.85
CA ASN A 378 25.34 7.65 18.09
C ASN A 378 25.16 9.19 18.08
N GLY A 379 24.74 9.73 16.92
CA GLY A 379 24.53 11.16 16.71
C GLY A 379 25.80 11.98 16.48
N ILE A 380 26.99 11.38 16.54
CA ILE A 380 28.27 12.04 16.25
C ILE A 380 28.59 11.82 14.77
N THR A 381 28.78 12.90 14.01
CA THR A 381 29.22 12.81 12.61
C THR A 381 30.63 12.25 12.53
N VAL A 382 30.78 11.13 11.83
CA VAL A 382 32.06 10.42 11.63
C VAL A 382 32.54 10.48 10.18
N LEU A 383 31.64 10.75 9.23
CA LEU A 383 31.97 11.07 7.84
C LEU A 383 31.11 12.27 7.42
N THR A 384 31.77 13.28 6.85
CA THR A 384 31.14 14.50 6.32
C THR A 384 31.38 14.56 4.82
N ASP A 385 30.33 14.85 4.04
CA ASP A 385 30.39 14.99 2.58
C ASP A 385 31.17 13.86 1.90
N PHE A 386 30.89 12.63 2.34
CA PHE A 386 31.59 11.43 1.90
C PHE A 386 31.10 10.98 0.54
N ASP A 387 31.97 11.11 -0.46
CA ASP A 387 31.81 10.55 -1.80
C ASP A 387 32.50 9.19 -1.88
N ILE A 388 31.71 8.15 -2.18
CA ILE A 388 32.18 6.76 -2.22
C ILE A 388 33.17 6.54 -3.38
N ILE A 389 32.89 7.09 -4.57
CA ILE A 389 33.72 6.91 -5.78
C ILE A 389 35.07 7.59 -5.59
N ALA A 390 35.06 8.83 -5.11
CA ALA A 390 36.28 9.60 -4.85
C ALA A 390 37.14 8.92 -3.79
N ALA A 391 36.52 8.46 -2.72
CA ALA A 391 37.21 7.78 -1.64
C ALA A 391 37.78 6.42 -2.05
N ALA A 392 37.06 5.64 -2.87
CA ALA A 392 37.47 4.33 -3.34
C ALA A 392 38.50 4.39 -4.50
N GLY A 393 38.67 5.56 -5.12
CA GLY A 393 39.53 5.72 -6.30
C GLY A 393 38.94 5.06 -7.56
N GLY A 394 37.61 5.08 -7.69
CA GLY A 394 36.88 4.59 -8.85
C GLY A 394 35.52 3.97 -8.53
N VAL A 395 34.70 3.83 -9.58
CA VAL A 395 33.40 3.13 -9.54
C VAL A 395 33.59 1.63 -9.34
N LYS A 396 32.59 0.94 -8.77
CA LYS A 396 32.61 -0.52 -8.58
C LYS A 396 33.85 -1.00 -7.82
N LYS A 397 34.34 -0.19 -6.88
CA LYS A 397 35.41 -0.52 -5.95
C LYS A 397 34.91 -0.48 -4.51
N ALA A 398 35.27 -1.49 -3.74
CA ALA A 398 34.98 -1.55 -2.32
C ALA A 398 35.80 -0.51 -1.55
N ILE A 399 35.19 0.08 -0.54
CA ILE A 399 35.88 0.88 0.46
C ILE A 399 35.30 0.62 1.86
N VAL A 400 36.20 0.60 2.84
CA VAL A 400 35.90 0.30 4.23
C VAL A 400 36.24 1.51 5.10
N ARG A 401 35.40 1.79 6.10
CA ARG A 401 35.61 2.82 7.12
C ARG A 401 35.47 2.19 8.51
N GLU A 402 36.52 2.29 9.31
CA GLU A 402 36.56 1.74 10.65
C GLU A 402 36.55 2.85 11.71
N PHE A 403 35.73 2.68 12.74
CA PHE A 403 35.62 3.58 13.89
C PHE A 403 35.76 2.76 15.17
N THR A 404 36.70 3.14 16.02
CA THR A 404 37.03 2.42 17.26
C THR A 404 36.62 3.22 18.49
N GLY A 405 36.56 2.58 19.66
CA GLY A 405 36.21 3.22 20.92
C GLY A 405 34.72 3.55 21.04
N ILE A 406 33.87 2.95 20.22
CA ILE A 406 32.43 3.25 20.20
C ILE A 406 31.77 2.59 21.39
N LYS A 407 31.16 3.42 22.25
CA LYS A 407 30.35 2.95 23.38
C LYS A 407 28.86 2.96 23.01
N PRO A 408 28.04 2.05 23.57
CA PRO A 408 26.61 2.09 23.40
C PRO A 408 26.00 3.41 23.87
N ASP A 409 24.89 3.83 23.24
CA ASP A 409 24.11 4.98 23.67
C ASP A 409 23.41 4.73 25.02
N SER A 410 22.67 5.72 25.53
CA SER A 410 21.96 5.62 26.81
C SER A 410 20.86 4.54 26.84
N LYS A 411 20.48 3.97 25.69
CA LYS A 411 19.52 2.88 25.54
C LYS A 411 20.22 1.54 25.27
N GLY A 412 21.55 1.49 25.32
CA GLY A 412 22.33 0.27 25.08
C GLY A 412 22.44 -0.12 23.61
N ASN A 413 22.35 0.84 22.67
CA ASN A 413 22.44 0.57 21.23
C ASN A 413 23.66 1.24 20.60
N ILE A 414 24.08 0.71 19.46
CA ILE A 414 24.86 1.46 18.48
C ILE A 414 23.92 1.85 17.35
N VAL A 415 23.77 3.15 17.14
CA VAL A 415 22.90 3.74 16.12
C VAL A 415 23.78 4.31 15.02
N ILE A 416 23.61 3.82 13.79
CA ILE A 416 24.28 4.32 12.59
C ILE A 416 23.22 5.01 11.74
N ARG A 417 23.36 6.31 11.51
CA ARG A 417 22.51 7.09 10.60
C ARG A 417 23.30 7.46 9.36
N ILE A 418 22.69 7.29 8.20
CA ILE A 418 23.25 7.64 6.90
C ILE A 418 22.24 8.53 6.19
N SER A 419 22.68 9.69 5.72
CA SER A 419 21.82 10.66 5.07
C SER A 419 22.48 11.32 3.88
N ALA A 420 21.71 11.64 2.85
CA ALA A 420 22.19 12.36 1.68
C ALA A 420 22.71 13.74 2.11
N ALA A 421 23.83 14.16 1.54
CA ALA A 421 24.33 15.51 1.74
C ALA A 421 23.43 16.51 1.01
N LYS A 422 23.35 17.73 1.53
CA LYS A 422 22.45 18.76 0.99
C LYS A 422 22.73 19.04 -0.49
N GLN A 423 24.00 19.04 -0.87
CA GLN A 423 24.53 19.26 -2.21
C GLN A 423 24.53 18.02 -3.10
N SER A 424 24.22 16.83 -2.57
CA SER A 424 24.18 15.59 -3.35
C SER A 424 23.12 15.70 -4.46
N GLU A 425 23.47 15.34 -5.69
CA GLU A 425 22.51 15.31 -6.79
C GLU A 425 21.57 14.11 -6.63
N ASP A 426 22.16 12.93 -6.40
CA ASP A 426 21.41 11.76 -5.97
C ASP A 426 21.08 11.89 -4.48
N LYS A 427 19.78 11.88 -4.16
CA LYS A 427 19.30 11.89 -2.77
C LYS A 427 19.29 10.52 -2.12
N ASN A 428 19.80 9.48 -2.76
CA ASN A 428 19.90 8.15 -2.16
C ASN A 428 21.28 7.93 -1.52
N ALA A 429 21.41 8.25 -0.23
CA ALA A 429 22.56 7.78 0.53
C ALA A 429 22.49 6.24 0.69
N LYS A 430 23.62 5.58 0.89
CA LYS A 430 23.71 4.12 0.78
C LYS A 430 24.78 3.45 1.65
N ILE A 431 24.61 2.15 1.88
CA ILE A 431 25.60 1.27 2.51
C ILE A 431 25.51 -0.16 1.95
N SER A 432 26.65 -0.82 1.75
CA SER A 432 26.71 -2.23 1.31
C SER A 432 26.63 -3.21 2.47
N GLY A 433 27.20 -2.86 3.62
CA GLY A 433 27.10 -3.65 4.85
C GLY A 433 27.78 -2.97 6.04
N LEU A 434 27.59 -3.53 7.23
CA LEU A 434 28.25 -3.07 8.44
C LEU A 434 28.64 -4.22 9.36
N GLU A 435 29.63 -3.97 10.20
CA GLU A 435 30.00 -4.81 11.32
C GLU A 435 30.04 -4.02 12.64
N ILE A 436 29.65 -4.68 13.72
CA ILE A 436 29.86 -4.21 15.09
C ILE A 436 30.60 -5.31 15.83
N LEU A 437 31.87 -5.04 16.14
CA LEU A 437 32.81 -6.00 16.72
C LEU A 437 33.17 -5.57 18.14
N PRO A 438 33.23 -6.48 19.13
CA PRO A 438 33.76 -6.15 20.45
C PRO A 438 35.24 -5.77 20.35
N GLN A 439 35.67 -4.82 21.20
CA GLN A 439 37.08 -4.40 21.31
C GLN A 439 37.68 -4.76 22.66
#